data_AF-A0A968WWI2-F1
#
_entry.id   AF-A0A968WWI2-F1
#
_cell.length_a   1.000
_cell.length_b   1.000
_cell.length_c   1.000
_cell.angle_alpha   90.00
_cell.angle_beta   90.00
_cell.angle_gamma   90.00
#
_symmetry.space_group_name_H-M   'P 1'
#
loop_
_entity.id
_entity.type
_entity.pdbx_description
1 polymer ?
#
loop_
_entity_poly.entity_id
_entity_poly.type
_entity_poly.pdbx_seq_one_letter_code
_entity_poly.pdbx_strand_id
1 'polypeptide(L)' 'MATKTISIDLFAYDRLKAARLNPKDSFSQVIRRAQWPQGLKTCGGLLETLGEIAVADESVIEHLESAQQQDLIPDDSWS' A
#
# COMPACT_ATOMS: atom_id res chain seq x y z
N MET A 1 2.20 32.08 -15.51
CA MET A 1 2.67 30.72 -15.11
C MET A 1 3.04 30.00 -16.39
N ALA A 2 4.22 29.39 -16.49
CA ALA A 2 4.58 28.64 -17.69
C ALA A 2 3.76 27.35 -17.76
N THR A 3 2.93 27.21 -18.79
CA THR A 3 2.10 26.02 -19.01
C THR A 3 2.69 25.18 -20.13
N LYS A 4 2.72 23.86 -19.94
CA LYS A 4 3.04 22.89 -21.00
C LYS A 4 1.84 21.99 -21.20
N THR A 5 1.53 21.72 -22.46
CA THR A 5 0.51 20.74 -22.84
C THR A 5 1.18 19.38 -23.02
N ILE A 6 0.59 18.34 -22.44
CA ILE A 6 1.05 16.95 -22.60
C ILE A 6 -0.09 16.14 -23.20
N SER A 7 0.27 15.17 -24.04
CA SER A 7 -0.65 14.11 -24.46
C SER A 7 -0.45 12.91 -23.54
N ILE A 8 -1.55 12.33 -23.07
CA ILE A 8 -1.57 11.13 -22.23
C ILE A 8 -2.54 10.12 -22.83
N ASP A 9 -2.33 8.83 -22.56
CA ASP A 9 -3.29 7.81 -22.95
C ASP A 9 -4.60 7.94 -22.16
N LEU A 10 -5.66 7.32 -22.67
CA LEU A 10 -6.99 7.39 -22.07
C LEU A 10 -7.03 6.76 -20.67
N PHE A 11 -6.26 5.70 -20.44
CA PHE A 11 -6.24 5.04 -19.14
C PHE A 11 -5.60 5.93 -18.07
N ALA A 12 -4.50 6.62 -18.40
CA ALA A 12 -3.89 7.62 -17.55
C ALA A 12 -4.82 8.82 -17.29
N TYR A 13 -5.54 9.28 -18.32
CA TYR A 13 -6.54 10.33 -18.19
C TYR A 13 -7.64 9.95 -17.19
N ASP A 14 -8.21 8.74 -17.31
CA ASP A 14 -9.27 8.25 -16.43
C ASP A 14 -8.78 8.09 -14.99
N ARG A 15 -7.53 7.64 -14.80
CA ARG A 15 -6.90 7.61 -13.47
C ARG A 15 -6.78 9.00 -12.84
N LEU A 16 -6.33 9.99 -13.60
CA LEU A 16 -6.26 11.38 -13.10
C LEU A 16 -7.64 11.94 -12.78
N LYS A 17 -8.66 11.61 -13.58
CA LYS A 17 -10.05 12.00 -13.36
C LYS A 17 -10.62 11.39 -12.08
N ALA A 18 -10.38 10.10 -11.85
CA ALA A 18 -10.83 9.38 -10.65
C ALA A 18 -10.10 9.85 -9.37
N ALA A 19 -8.84 10.27 -9.49
CA ALA A 19 -8.05 10.73 -8.34
C ALA A 19 -8.40 12.15 -7.85
N ARG A 20 -9.33 12.87 -8.48
CA ARG A 20 -9.76 14.22 -8.06
C ARG A 20 -10.53 14.13 -6.74
N LEU A 21 -10.19 14.98 -5.77
CA LEU A 21 -11.00 15.09 -4.55
C LEU A 21 -12.21 16.00 -4.78
N ASN A 22 -12.00 17.09 -5.52
CA ASN A 22 -13.04 18.03 -5.88
C ASN A 22 -13.22 18.09 -7.40
N PRO A 23 -14.46 18.28 -7.90
CA PRO A 23 -14.73 18.49 -9.32
C PRO A 23 -14.09 19.76 -9.92
N LYS A 24 -13.49 20.62 -9.09
CA LYS A 24 -12.77 21.83 -9.51
C LYS A 24 -11.25 21.68 -9.51
N ASP A 25 -10.72 20.56 -9.03
CA ASP A 25 -9.27 20.34 -8.98
C ASP A 25 -8.70 20.26 -10.40
N SER A 26 -7.65 21.02 -10.66
CA SER A 26 -6.88 20.91 -11.90
C SER A 26 -6.06 19.61 -11.90
N PHE A 27 -5.82 19.04 -13.08
CA PHE A 27 -4.94 17.87 -13.17
C PHE A 27 -3.52 18.17 -12.67
N SER A 28 -3.04 19.41 -12.77
CA SER A 28 -1.77 19.83 -12.17
C SER A 28 -1.77 19.79 -10.64
N GLN A 29 -2.92 19.96 -9.97
CA GLN A 29 -3.04 19.75 -8.52
C GLN A 29 -3.06 18.26 -8.18
N VAL A 30 -3.77 17.45 -8.97
CA VAL A 30 -3.82 15.99 -8.79
C VAL A 30 -2.42 15.38 -8.92
N ILE A 31 -1.69 15.71 -9.98
CA ILE A 31 -0.33 15.21 -10.25
C ILE A 31 0.64 15.58 -9.12
N ARG A 32 0.54 16.80 -8.57
CA ARG A 32 1.42 17.26 -7.47
C ARG A 32 1.18 16.52 -6.16
N ARG A 33 -0.03 16.03 -5.92
CA ARG A 33 -0.37 15.25 -4.73
C ARG A 33 -0.09 13.76 -4.88
N ALA A 34 0.01 13.27 -6.13
CA ALA A 34 0.27 11.87 -6.37
C ALA A 34 1.58 11.46 -5.67
N GLN A 35 1.49 10.43 -4.83
CA GLN A 35 2.67 9.77 -4.28
C GLN A 35 3.18 8.82 -5.35
N TRP A 36 4.27 9.21 -5.99
CA TRP A 36 4.99 8.36 -6.93
C TRP A 36 5.90 7.48 -6.08
N PRO A 37 5.71 6.15 -6.06
CA PRO A 37 6.62 5.28 -5.34
C PRO A 37 8.03 5.53 -5.90
N GLN A 38 8.93 6.04 -5.05
CA GLN A 38 10.33 6.18 -5.41
C GLN A 38 10.94 4.79 -5.28
N GLY A 39 11.35 4.22 -6.42
CA GLY A 39 12.00 2.92 -6.48
C GLY A 39 11.12 1.81 -7.05
N LEU A 40 11.78 0.89 -7.75
CA LEU A 40 11.18 -0.39 -8.11
C LEU A 40 10.86 -1.15 -6.82
N LYS A 41 9.67 -1.74 -6.71
CA LYS A 41 9.36 -2.71 -5.65
C LYS A 41 10.18 -3.98 -5.90
N THR A 42 11.46 -3.94 -5.55
CA THR A 42 12.38 -5.06 -5.69
C THR A 42 12.36 -5.90 -4.43
N CYS A 43 12.71 -7.18 -4.55
CA CYS A 43 12.95 -8.02 -3.38
C CYS A 43 14.05 -7.45 -2.48
N GLY A 44 15.02 -6.72 -3.05
CA GLY A 44 16.05 -6.02 -2.29
C GLY A 44 15.48 -4.92 -1.40
N GLY A 45 14.62 -4.06 -1.94
CA GLY A 45 13.96 -3.02 -1.14
C GLY A 45 13.02 -3.59 -0.06
N LEU A 46 12.38 -4.73 -0.34
CA LEU A 46 11.63 -5.46 0.68
C LEU A 46 12.55 -5.97 1.80
N LEU A 47 13.69 -6.58 1.46
CA LEU A 47 14.63 -7.11 2.46
C LEU A 47 15.21 -6.01 3.36
N GLU A 48 15.57 -4.86 2.78
CA GLU A 48 16.00 -3.69 3.54
C GLU A 48 14.93 -3.23 4.53
N THR A 49 13.66 -3.14 4.07
CA THR A 49 12.54 -2.75 4.93
C THR A 49 12.31 -3.76 6.05
N LEU A 50 12.39 -5.07 5.76
CA LEU A 50 12.20 -6.14 6.76
C LEU A 50 13.22 -6.08 7.89
N GLY A 51 14.46 -5.64 7.62
CA GLY A 51 15.48 -5.45 8.65
C GLY A 51 15.18 -4.32 9.63
N GLU A 52 14.30 -3.38 9.25
CA GLU A 52 13.92 -2.22 10.07
C GLU A 52 12.61 -2.44 10.85
N ILE A 53 11.86 -3.50 10.54
CA ILE A 53 10.58 -3.79 11.20
C ILE A 53 10.85 -4.36 12.59
N ALA A 54 10.10 -3.85 13.58
CA ALA A 54 10.11 -4.40 14.93
C ALA A 54 9.70 -5.88 14.93
N VAL A 55 10.55 -6.73 15.49
CA VAL A 55 10.24 -8.13 15.75
C VAL A 55 9.38 -8.26 17.01
N ALA A 56 8.56 -9.31 17.05
CA ALA A 56 7.73 -9.61 18.20
C ALA A 56 8.60 -9.96 19.42
N ASP A 57 8.24 -9.45 20.59
CA ASP A 57 8.89 -9.79 21.85
C ASP A 57 8.59 -11.24 22.26
N GLU A 58 9.44 -11.82 23.12
CA GLU A 58 9.33 -13.22 23.56
C GLU A 58 7.93 -13.57 24.08
N SER A 59 7.32 -12.69 24.88
CA SER A 59 5.97 -12.91 25.40
C SER A 59 4.90 -13.05 24.31
N VAL A 60 5.08 -12.37 23.17
CA VAL A 60 4.18 -12.48 22.03
C VAL A 60 4.41 -13.81 21.34
N ILE A 61 5.66 -14.25 21.21
CA ILE A 61 6.00 -15.56 20.64
C ILE A 61 5.41 -16.68 21.49
N GLU A 62 5.63 -16.68 22.80
CA GLU A 62 5.06 -17.66 23.74
C GLU A 62 3.53 -17.71 23.66
N HIS A 63 2.89 -16.54 23.55
CA HIS A 63 1.44 -16.45 23.39
C HIS A 63 0.96 -17.10 22.09
N LEU A 64 1.64 -16.83 20.98
CA LEU A 64 1.32 -17.41 19.67
C LEU A 64 1.55 -18.92 19.64
N GLU A 65 2.64 -19.40 20.24
CA GLU A 65 2.91 -20.85 20.35
C GLU A 65 1.83 -21.55 21.19
N SER A 66 1.44 -20.97 22.33
CA SER A 66 0.37 -21.52 23.15
C SER A 66 -0.97 -21.52 22.41
N ALA A 67 -1.28 -20.46 21.66
CA ALA A 67 -2.50 -20.40 20.87
C ALA A 67 -2.52 -21.48 19.78
N GLN A 68 -1.38 -21.71 19.10
CA GLN A 68 -1.27 -22.73 18.07
C GLN A 68 -1.42 -24.16 18.62
N GLN A 69 -0.90 -24.44 19.82
CA GLN A 69 -1.10 -25.73 20.48
C GLN A 69 -2.55 -25.98 20.90
N GLN A 70 -3.30 -24.91 21.16
CA GLN A 70 -4.71 -24.94 21.53
C GLN A 70 -5.65 -24.80 20.34
N ASP A 71 -5.11 -24.71 19.12
CA ASP A 71 -5.86 -24.55 17.88
C ASP A 71 -6.52 -25.89 17.52
N LEU A 72 -7.70 -26.10 18.11
CA LEU A 72 -8.56 -27.24 17.83
C LEU A 72 -9.37 -26.95 16.56
N ILE A 73 -9.66 -28.02 15.82
CA ILE A 73 -10.56 -27.95 14.68
C ILE A 73 -11.88 -27.35 15.17
N PRO A 74 -12.37 -26.26 14.55
CA PRO A 74 -13.67 -25.70 14.90
C PRO A 74 -14.77 -26.75 14.77
N ASP A 75 -15.71 -26.77 15.72
CA ASP A 75 -16.86 -27.69 15.67
C ASP A 75 -17.70 -27.53 14.39
N ASP A 76 -17.66 -26.35 13.77
CA ASP A 76 -18.23 -26.08 12.45
C ASP A 76 -17.21 -25.38 11.54
N SER A 77 -16.98 -25.97 10.37
CA SER A 77 -15.99 -25.51 9.39
C SER A 77 -16.27 -24.13 8.75
N TRP A 78 -17.46 -23.54 8.96
CA TRP A 78 -17.88 -22.29 8.32
C TRP A 78 -18.64 -21.29 9.24
N SER A 79 -18.68 -21.53 10.56
CA SER A 79 -19.25 -20.56 11.52
C SER A 79 -18.17 -19.67 12.15
#